data_AF-A0A3N2D918-F1
#
_entry.id   AF-A0A3N2D918-F1
#
_cell.length_a   1.000
_cell.length_b   1.000
_cell.length_c   1.000
_cell.angle_alpha   90.00
_cell.angle_beta   90.00
_cell.angle_gamma   90.00
#
_symmetry.space_group_name_H-M   'P 1'
#
loop_
_entity.id
_entity.type
_entity.pdbx_description
1 polymer ?
#
loop_
_entity_poly.entity_id
_entity_poly.type
_entity_poly.pdbx_seq_one_letter_code
_entity_poly.pdbx_strand_id
1 'polypeptide(L)'
;MTHEGPSTDLQGPVPPRSRSRAHLLGLALAVVGGPITFGALALAVEVPASFGDVPGLDLLPVALACLGLAITALAVMRSSVGAAVAGGAWFLAGVVGLLMPGQAELLVDLVPEQALGSAPRAGADLLLRGGGALAIGSTLGAAAIAATIARRRGRSTERTEQAAISSGDVTRPPRSRLAAHIVAPILSLALALLGLQILSGTETAALWSIAPTDGLLADPVPWIVTVLVLAATTLGPPMLGAWSSLGPAAAALLWLSAALDYLVDAIDIGWWAPGGGVGSLLAPLSPDVTTWAVHAAGLSLAVGSVLVGAAVGIHYARRDGRAHERREYRLARQRELAA
;
A
#
# COMPACT_ATOMS: atom_id res chain seq x y z
N MET A 1 -42.10 -20.18 -46.88
CA MET A 1 -40.67 -19.92 -46.59
C MET A 1 -40.61 -19.10 -45.31
N THR A 2 -40.37 -19.75 -44.18
CA THR A 2 -40.15 -19.10 -42.88
C THR A 2 -38.98 -19.84 -42.25
N HIS A 3 -37.78 -19.31 -42.42
CA HIS A 3 -36.60 -19.79 -41.71
C HIS A 3 -36.68 -19.26 -40.28
N GLU A 4 -37.05 -20.13 -39.34
CA GLU A 4 -36.72 -19.95 -37.94
C GLU A 4 -35.20 -20.16 -37.80
N GLY A 5 -34.47 -19.07 -37.60
CA GLY A 5 -33.05 -19.13 -37.27
C GLY A 5 -32.87 -19.71 -35.86
N PRO A 6 -31.79 -20.45 -35.59
CA PRO A 6 -31.55 -21.00 -34.25
C PRO A 6 -31.35 -19.85 -33.26
N SER A 7 -32.24 -19.80 -32.26
CA SER A 7 -32.08 -19.01 -31.05
C SER A 7 -30.79 -19.42 -30.35
N THR A 8 -29.75 -18.60 -30.48
CA THR A 8 -28.54 -18.74 -29.68
C THR A 8 -28.86 -18.29 -28.26
N ASP A 9 -29.29 -19.24 -27.43
CA ASP A 9 -29.16 -19.16 -25.98
C ASP A 9 -27.67 -19.01 -25.65
N LEU A 10 -27.22 -17.76 -25.65
CA LEU A 10 -25.92 -17.34 -25.15
C LEU A 10 -25.92 -17.58 -23.64
N GLN A 11 -25.65 -18.82 -23.24
CA GLN A 11 -25.17 -19.11 -21.89
C GLN A 11 -23.98 -18.18 -21.65
N GLY A 12 -24.20 -17.15 -20.82
CA GLY A 12 -23.17 -16.19 -20.46
C GLY A 12 -21.92 -16.92 -19.99
N PRO A 13 -20.71 -16.37 -20.24
CA PRO A 13 -19.48 -17.05 -19.92
C PRO A 13 -19.45 -17.42 -18.43
N VAL A 14 -19.49 -18.72 -18.13
CA VAL A 14 -19.34 -19.24 -16.77
C VAL A 14 -18.03 -18.68 -16.21
N PRO A 15 -18.05 -17.96 -15.07
CA PRO A 15 -16.81 -17.44 -14.49
C PRO A 15 -15.88 -18.64 -14.26
N PRO A 16 -14.62 -18.58 -14.73
CA PRO A 16 -13.74 -19.72 -14.55
C PRO A 16 -13.56 -19.95 -13.05
N ARG A 17 -13.83 -21.18 -12.58
CA ARG A 17 -13.63 -21.61 -11.18
C ARG A 17 -12.25 -21.22 -10.62
N SER A 18 -11.26 -21.01 -11.49
CA SER A 18 -9.91 -20.52 -11.15
C SER A 18 -9.88 -19.09 -10.56
N ARG A 19 -10.84 -18.21 -10.90
CA ARG A 19 -10.92 -16.86 -10.31
C ARG A 19 -11.41 -16.87 -8.87
N SER A 20 -12.34 -17.77 -8.52
CA SER A 20 -12.82 -17.92 -7.14
C SER A 20 -11.68 -18.26 -6.17
N ARG A 21 -10.76 -19.16 -6.56
CA ARG A 21 -9.58 -19.52 -5.76
C ARG A 21 -8.63 -18.34 -5.56
N ALA A 22 -8.45 -17.50 -6.57
CA ALA A 22 -7.62 -16.29 -6.46
C ALA A 22 -8.26 -15.23 -5.55
N HIS A 23 -9.59 -15.11 -5.56
CA HIS A 23 -10.32 -14.23 -4.64
C HIS A 23 -10.25 -14.76 -3.20
N LEU A 24 -10.43 -16.07 -2.99
CA LEU A 24 -10.31 -16.71 -1.68
C LEU A 24 -8.89 -16.61 -1.11
N LEU A 25 -7.85 -16.83 -1.94
CA LEU A 25 -6.47 -16.63 -1.51
C LEU A 25 -6.21 -15.16 -1.14
N GLY A 26 -6.70 -14.23 -1.94
CA GLY A 26 -6.61 -12.80 -1.61
C GLY A 26 -7.32 -12.45 -0.31
N LEU A 27 -8.49 -13.03 -0.06
CA LEU A 27 -9.23 -12.84 1.18
C LEU A 27 -8.49 -13.47 2.37
N ALA A 28 -7.92 -14.67 2.22
CA ALA A 28 -7.12 -15.31 3.26
C ALA A 28 -5.87 -14.48 3.61
N LEU A 29 -5.19 -13.94 2.60
CA LEU A 29 -4.07 -13.01 2.82
C LEU A 29 -4.51 -11.73 3.53
N ALA A 30 -5.71 -11.21 3.24
CA ALA A 30 -6.23 -10.02 3.92
C ALA A 30 -6.62 -10.29 5.38
N VAL A 31 -7.34 -11.39 5.63
CA VAL A 31 -7.91 -11.74 6.95
C VAL A 31 -6.85 -12.28 7.90
N VAL A 32 -5.86 -13.02 7.39
CA VAL A 32 -4.79 -13.61 8.23
C VAL A 32 -3.53 -12.76 8.17
N GLY A 33 -3.11 -12.38 6.95
CA GLY A 33 -1.90 -11.59 6.76
C GLY A 33 -2.04 -10.15 7.28
N GLY A 34 -3.21 -9.53 7.14
CA GLY A 34 -3.48 -8.19 7.65
C GLY A 34 -3.20 -8.06 9.15
N PRO A 35 -3.84 -8.87 10.01
CA PRO A 35 -3.57 -8.88 11.45
C PRO A 35 -2.14 -9.27 11.82
N ILE A 36 -1.52 -10.23 11.12
CA ILE A 36 -0.12 -10.62 11.37
C ILE A 36 0.83 -9.46 11.08
N THR A 37 0.63 -8.77 9.95
CA THR A 37 1.44 -7.61 9.56
C THR A 37 1.20 -6.42 10.49
N PHE A 38 -0.03 -6.23 10.98
CA PHE A 38 -0.34 -5.25 12.02
C PHE A 38 0.39 -5.56 13.31
N GLY A 39 0.29 -6.80 13.80
CA GLY A 39 0.99 -7.25 15.00
C GLY A 39 2.51 -7.16 14.87
N ALA A 40 3.08 -7.49 13.71
CA ALA A 40 4.51 -7.36 13.45
C ALA A 40 4.98 -5.90 13.47
N LEU A 41 4.19 -4.96 12.91
CA LEU A 41 4.48 -3.53 13.00
C LEU A 41 4.32 -3.00 14.43
N ALA A 42 3.28 -3.44 15.15
CA ALA A 42 3.05 -3.05 16.53
C ALA A 42 4.18 -3.55 17.44
N LEU A 43 4.65 -4.78 17.23
CA LEU A 43 5.82 -5.32 17.92
C LEU A 43 7.09 -4.56 17.59
N ALA A 44 7.30 -4.19 16.32
CA ALA A 44 8.50 -3.49 15.87
C ALA A 44 8.75 -2.15 16.58
N VAL A 45 7.75 -1.59 17.24
CA VAL A 45 7.87 -0.35 18.04
C VAL A 45 8.63 -0.57 19.35
N GLU A 46 8.58 -1.76 19.97
CA GLU A 46 9.18 -2.04 21.29
C GLU A 46 10.21 -3.21 21.30
N VAL A 47 10.48 -3.81 20.15
CA VAL A 47 11.45 -4.92 19.97
C VAL A 47 12.88 -4.70 20.55
N PRO A 48 13.43 -3.48 20.70
CA PRO A 48 14.76 -3.29 21.31
C PRO A 48 14.98 -3.86 22.71
N ALA A 49 13.91 -4.08 23.49
CA ALA A 49 14.04 -4.46 24.90
C ALA A 49 14.13 -5.98 25.14
N SER A 50 13.81 -6.82 24.15
CA SER A 50 13.49 -8.24 24.40
C SER A 50 14.43 -9.27 23.78
N PHE A 51 15.26 -8.92 22.79
CA PHE A 51 16.08 -9.91 22.06
C PHE A 51 17.55 -10.01 22.50
N GLY A 52 18.01 -9.19 23.45
CA GLY A 52 19.40 -9.22 23.93
C GLY A 52 20.42 -8.91 22.82
N ASP A 53 21.71 -9.03 23.13
CA ASP A 53 22.87 -8.60 22.30
C ASP A 53 23.05 -9.34 20.94
N VAL A 54 21.99 -9.88 20.32
CA VAL A 54 22.06 -10.55 19.02
C VAL A 54 21.85 -9.55 17.88
N PRO A 55 22.90 -9.19 17.10
CA PRO A 55 22.78 -8.17 16.07
C PRO A 55 21.79 -8.58 14.98
N GLY A 56 20.80 -7.73 14.71
CA GLY A 56 19.91 -7.85 13.55
C GLY A 56 18.61 -8.62 13.76
N LEU A 57 18.41 -9.31 14.89
CA LEU A 57 17.09 -9.89 15.22
C LEU A 57 16.05 -8.81 15.51
N ASP A 58 16.47 -7.63 15.95
CA ASP A 58 15.59 -6.49 16.21
C ASP A 58 14.91 -5.94 14.95
N LEU A 59 15.47 -6.22 13.76
CA LEU A 59 14.92 -5.79 12.48
C LEU A 59 13.98 -6.83 11.85
N LEU A 60 13.92 -8.04 12.42
CA LEU A 60 13.10 -9.12 11.86
C LEU A 60 11.60 -8.77 11.82
N PRO A 61 10.99 -8.16 12.85
CA PRO A 61 9.58 -7.77 12.81
C PRO A 61 9.29 -6.72 11.74
N VAL A 62 10.18 -5.73 11.58
CA VAL A 62 10.09 -4.71 10.53
C VAL A 62 10.18 -5.34 9.15
N ALA A 63 11.14 -6.25 8.93
CA ALA A 63 11.32 -6.93 7.66
C ALA A 63 10.11 -7.82 7.29
N LEU A 64 9.60 -8.58 8.26
CA LEU A 64 8.40 -9.40 8.09
C LEU A 64 7.16 -8.56 7.79
N ALA A 65 7.01 -7.43 8.47
CA ALA A 65 5.93 -6.49 8.21
C ALA A 65 6.01 -5.90 6.79
N CYS A 66 7.16 -5.36 6.41
CA CYS A 66 7.39 -4.80 5.07
C CYS A 66 7.15 -5.84 3.97
N LEU A 67 7.65 -7.06 4.18
CA LEU A 67 7.42 -8.17 3.25
C LEU A 67 5.93 -8.53 3.17
N GLY A 68 5.23 -8.62 4.30
CA GLY A 68 3.79 -8.90 4.35
C GLY A 68 2.95 -7.84 3.62
N LEU A 69 3.27 -6.56 3.83
CA LEU A 69 2.65 -5.43 3.12
C LEU A 69 2.91 -5.50 1.61
N ALA A 70 4.17 -5.72 1.21
CA ALA A 70 4.53 -5.83 -0.19
C ALA A 70 3.84 -7.02 -0.88
N ILE A 71 3.75 -8.17 -0.22
CA ILE A 71 3.03 -9.36 -0.72
C ILE A 71 1.53 -9.08 -0.87
N THR A 72 0.93 -8.42 0.12
CA THR A 72 -0.50 -8.07 0.10
C THR A 72 -0.80 -7.11 -1.05
N ALA A 73 0.05 -6.11 -1.27
CA ALA A 73 -0.05 -5.21 -2.40
C ALA A 73 0.22 -5.93 -3.73
N LEU A 74 1.20 -6.84 -3.80
CA LEU A 74 1.52 -7.63 -4.99
C LEU A 74 0.36 -8.56 -5.40
N ALA A 75 -0.41 -9.06 -4.44
CA ALA A 75 -1.55 -9.95 -4.67
C ALA A 75 -2.59 -9.34 -5.64
N VAL A 76 -2.62 -8.00 -5.79
CA VAL A 76 -3.45 -7.31 -6.78
C VAL A 76 -3.14 -7.74 -8.21
N MET A 77 -2.02 -8.40 -8.49
CA MET A 77 -1.76 -9.01 -9.81
C MET A 77 -2.76 -10.12 -10.14
N ARG A 78 -3.22 -10.87 -9.14
CA ARG A 78 -4.17 -11.98 -9.29
C ARG A 78 -5.60 -11.55 -8.96
N SER A 79 -5.79 -10.84 -7.87
CA SER A 79 -7.11 -10.42 -7.37
C SER A 79 -6.99 -9.10 -6.61
N SER A 80 -7.80 -8.10 -6.95
CA SER A 80 -7.86 -6.84 -6.20
C SER A 80 -8.62 -6.97 -4.88
N VAL A 81 -9.38 -8.06 -4.67
CA VAL A 81 -10.25 -8.23 -3.49
C VAL A 81 -9.44 -8.25 -2.19
N GLY A 82 -8.31 -8.98 -2.16
CA GLY A 82 -7.48 -9.08 -0.97
C GLY A 82 -6.94 -7.72 -0.51
N ALA A 83 -6.29 -6.99 -1.42
CA ALA A 83 -5.78 -5.66 -1.10
C ALA A 83 -6.90 -4.63 -0.84
N ALA A 84 -8.09 -4.79 -1.44
CA ALA A 84 -9.24 -3.93 -1.15
C ALA A 84 -9.80 -4.17 0.26
N VAL A 85 -9.94 -5.43 0.67
CA VAL A 85 -10.40 -5.79 2.02
C VAL A 85 -9.37 -5.39 3.06
N ALA A 86 -8.09 -5.74 2.84
CA ALA A 86 -7.00 -5.32 3.71
C ALA A 86 -6.92 -3.79 3.78
N GLY A 87 -6.89 -3.10 2.63
CA GLY A 87 -6.85 -1.65 2.57
C GLY A 87 -8.03 -0.99 3.28
N GLY A 88 -9.25 -1.52 3.09
CA GLY A 88 -10.45 -1.04 3.79
C GLY A 88 -10.38 -1.24 5.30
N ALA A 89 -9.93 -2.41 5.78
CA ALA A 89 -9.78 -2.68 7.20
C ALA A 89 -8.76 -1.75 7.86
N TRP A 90 -7.58 -1.61 7.23
CA TRP A 90 -6.52 -0.70 7.70
C TRP A 90 -6.94 0.77 7.66
N PHE A 91 -7.63 1.19 6.59
CA PHE A 91 -8.15 2.54 6.45
C PHE A 91 -9.18 2.85 7.54
N LEU A 92 -10.16 1.97 7.75
CA LEU A 92 -11.18 2.14 8.79
C LEU A 92 -10.56 2.15 10.19
N ALA A 93 -9.61 1.26 10.46
CA ALA A 93 -8.88 1.24 11.73
C ALA A 93 -8.13 2.56 11.95
N GLY A 94 -7.46 3.10 10.92
CA GLY A 94 -6.80 4.41 10.99
C GLY A 94 -7.79 5.57 11.20
N VAL A 95 -8.93 5.58 10.50
CA VAL A 95 -9.98 6.59 10.70
C VAL A 95 -10.53 6.55 12.11
N VAL A 96 -10.81 5.35 12.65
CA VAL A 96 -11.29 5.17 14.03
C VAL A 96 -10.21 5.59 15.03
N GLY A 97 -8.96 5.17 14.81
CA GLY A 97 -7.80 5.54 15.61
C GLY A 97 -7.62 7.06 15.75
N LEU A 98 -7.81 7.76 14.64
CA LEU A 98 -7.62 9.20 14.53
C LEU A 98 -8.82 10.00 15.05
N LEU A 99 -10.05 9.64 14.66
CA LEU A 99 -11.25 10.45 14.92
C LEU A 99 -12.04 10.04 16.15
N MET A 100 -11.84 8.84 16.67
CA MET A 100 -12.66 8.25 17.73
C MET A 100 -11.77 7.63 18.81
N PRO A 101 -11.02 8.44 19.58
CA PRO A 101 -10.00 7.93 20.52
C PRO A 101 -10.56 6.94 21.55
N GLY A 102 -11.79 7.13 22.05
CA GLY A 102 -12.43 6.16 22.95
C GLY A 102 -12.81 4.81 22.29
N GLN A 103 -12.96 4.77 20.97
CA GLN A 103 -13.16 3.53 20.22
C GLN A 103 -11.81 2.90 19.80
N ALA A 104 -10.78 3.74 19.62
CA ALA A 104 -9.42 3.29 19.37
C ALA A 104 -8.86 2.45 20.53
N GLU A 105 -9.16 2.83 21.77
CA GLU A 105 -8.80 2.05 22.96
C GLU A 105 -9.37 0.63 22.92
N LEU A 106 -10.62 0.47 22.46
CA LEU A 106 -11.22 -0.87 22.29
C LEU A 106 -10.48 -1.72 21.25
N LEU A 107 -9.92 -1.10 20.19
CA LEU A 107 -9.12 -1.81 19.18
C LEU A 107 -7.73 -2.18 19.71
N VAL A 108 -7.14 -1.29 20.50
CA VAL A 108 -5.85 -1.51 21.17
C VAL A 108 -5.97 -2.62 22.22
N ASP A 109 -7.08 -2.69 22.94
CA ASP A 109 -7.36 -3.71 23.97
C ASP A 109 -7.59 -5.12 23.40
N LEU A 110 -7.85 -5.24 22.09
CA LEU A 110 -7.92 -6.54 21.41
C LEU A 110 -6.53 -7.17 21.18
N VAL A 111 -5.45 -6.42 21.40
CA VAL A 111 -4.09 -6.92 21.25
C VAL A 111 -3.70 -7.70 22.51
N PRO A 112 -3.43 -9.01 22.42
CA PRO A 112 -3.21 -9.83 23.60
C PRO A 112 -1.85 -9.52 24.29
N GLU A 113 -1.90 -8.79 25.41
CA GLU A 113 -0.72 -8.47 26.24
C GLU A 113 -0.09 -9.73 26.86
N GLN A 114 -0.91 -10.73 27.17
CA GLN A 114 -0.53 -11.91 27.97
C GLN A 114 0.51 -12.83 27.31
N ALA A 115 0.72 -12.70 25.99
CA ALA A 115 1.68 -13.51 25.23
C ALA A 115 2.90 -12.70 24.74
N LEU A 116 2.84 -11.36 24.75
CA LEU A 116 3.78 -10.51 24.01
C LEU A 116 4.23 -9.25 24.79
N GLY A 117 3.77 -9.03 26.03
CA GLY A 117 4.12 -7.86 26.86
C GLY A 117 3.28 -6.61 26.56
N SER A 118 3.70 -5.44 27.09
CA SER A 118 3.08 -4.13 26.82
C SER A 118 3.40 -3.57 25.43
N ALA A 119 4.48 -4.07 24.83
CA ALA A 119 5.02 -3.71 23.53
C ALA A 119 4.04 -3.59 22.36
N PRO A 120 3.21 -4.60 22.11
CA PRO A 120 2.23 -4.53 21.03
C PRO A 120 1.18 -3.44 21.25
N ARG A 121 0.91 -3.04 22.50
CA ARG A 121 -0.14 -2.08 22.83
C ARG A 121 0.29 -0.66 22.50
N ALA A 122 1.50 -0.27 22.93
CA ALA A 122 2.08 1.02 22.58
C ALA A 122 2.27 1.17 21.07
N GLY A 123 2.76 0.12 20.39
CA GLY A 123 2.90 0.14 18.95
C GLY A 123 1.57 0.18 18.19
N ALA A 124 0.54 -0.51 18.67
CA ALA A 124 -0.80 -0.42 18.09
C ALA A 124 -1.40 0.97 18.24
N ASP A 125 -1.22 1.61 19.40
CA ASP A 125 -1.69 2.97 19.64
C ASP A 125 -1.02 3.97 18.68
N LEU A 126 0.31 3.87 18.51
CA LEU A 126 1.07 4.71 17.57
C LEU A 126 0.66 4.48 16.10
N LEU A 127 0.41 3.24 15.69
CA LEU A 127 -0.05 2.94 14.33
C LEU A 127 -1.44 3.52 14.03
N LEU A 128 -2.34 3.46 15.02
CA LEU A 128 -3.73 3.90 14.88
C LEU A 128 -3.85 5.43 15.00
N ARG A 129 -3.23 6.03 16.02
CA ARG A 129 -3.33 7.46 16.31
C ARG A 129 -2.31 8.31 15.54
N GLY A 130 -1.17 7.73 15.13
CA GLY A 130 -0.17 8.39 14.29
C GLY A 130 -0.52 8.41 12.79
N GLY A 131 -1.67 7.83 12.40
CA GLY A 131 -2.13 7.80 11.01
C GLY A 131 -1.38 6.82 10.10
N GLY A 132 -0.48 6.00 10.65
CA GLY A 132 0.22 4.95 9.90
C GLY A 132 -0.74 3.91 9.33
N ALA A 133 -1.76 3.52 10.09
CA ALA A 133 -2.79 2.60 9.62
C ALA A 133 -3.62 3.18 8.46
N LEU A 134 -3.93 4.49 8.53
CA LEU A 134 -4.64 5.21 7.47
C LEU A 134 -3.81 5.27 6.18
N ALA A 135 -2.52 5.60 6.29
CA ALA A 135 -1.60 5.67 5.16
C ALA A 135 -1.41 4.30 4.47
N ILE A 136 -1.22 3.24 5.24
CA ILE A 136 -1.12 1.87 4.71
C ILE A 136 -2.44 1.46 4.02
N GLY A 137 -3.57 1.73 4.69
CA GLY A 137 -4.91 1.41 4.18
C GLY A 137 -5.25 2.13 2.88
N SER A 138 -4.96 3.44 2.82
CA SER A 138 -5.19 4.27 1.62
C SER A 138 -4.34 3.78 0.46
N THR A 139 -3.05 3.47 0.67
CA THR A 139 -2.16 2.98 -0.39
C THR A 139 -2.59 1.60 -0.90
N LEU A 140 -2.97 0.67 -0.02
CA LEU A 140 -3.47 -0.66 -0.41
C LEU A 140 -4.80 -0.60 -1.16
N GLY A 141 -5.77 0.16 -0.65
CA GLY A 141 -7.06 0.36 -1.30
C GLY A 141 -6.90 0.98 -2.69
N ALA A 142 -6.00 1.95 -2.79
CA ALA A 142 -5.67 2.57 -4.05
C ALA A 142 -4.98 1.60 -5.03
N ALA A 143 -4.04 0.77 -4.56
CA ALA A 143 -3.42 -0.26 -5.39
C ALA A 143 -4.45 -1.23 -5.98
N ALA A 144 -5.47 -1.60 -5.19
CA ALA A 144 -6.56 -2.48 -5.63
C ALA A 144 -7.42 -1.86 -6.75
N ILE A 145 -7.81 -0.59 -6.58
CA ILE A 145 -8.56 0.16 -7.59
C ILE A 145 -7.70 0.33 -8.86
N ALA A 146 -6.44 0.73 -8.69
CA ALA A 146 -5.52 0.97 -9.80
C ALA A 146 -5.26 -0.29 -10.62
N ALA A 147 -5.09 -1.45 -9.97
CA ALA A 147 -4.93 -2.74 -10.64
C ALA A 147 -6.20 -3.13 -11.42
N THR A 148 -7.38 -2.80 -10.92
CA THR A 148 -8.66 -3.04 -11.61
C THR A 148 -8.77 -2.19 -12.87
N ILE A 149 -8.44 -0.91 -12.79
CA ILE A 149 -8.42 0.01 -13.94
C ILE A 149 -7.33 -0.42 -14.94
N ALA A 150 -6.15 -0.80 -14.46
CA ALA A 150 -5.03 -1.23 -15.30
C ALA A 150 -5.37 -2.50 -16.11
N ARG A 151 -6.10 -3.47 -15.53
CA ARG A 151 -6.63 -4.63 -16.26
C ARG A 151 -7.58 -4.23 -17.38
N ARG A 152 -8.54 -3.34 -17.09
CA ARG A 152 -9.50 -2.84 -18.08
C ARG A 152 -8.80 -2.12 -19.22
N ARG A 153 -7.83 -1.25 -18.90
CA ARG A 153 -7.00 -0.58 -19.90
C ARG A 153 -6.15 -1.55 -20.71
N GLY A 154 -5.55 -2.56 -20.07
CA GLY A 154 -4.81 -3.61 -20.77
C GLY A 154 -5.66 -4.29 -21.85
N ARG A 155 -6.89 -4.69 -21.52
CA ARG A 155 -7.84 -5.25 -22.51
C ARG A 155 -8.16 -4.27 -23.63
N SER A 156 -8.50 -3.02 -23.27
CA SER A 156 -8.81 -1.98 -24.26
C SER A 156 -7.65 -1.73 -25.22
N THR A 157 -6.41 -1.65 -24.72
CA THR A 157 -5.22 -1.44 -25.54
C THR A 157 -5.02 -2.60 -26.52
N GLU A 158 -5.19 -3.83 -26.08
CA GLU A 158 -5.06 -5.00 -26.97
C GLU A 158 -6.11 -4.96 -28.08
N ARG A 159 -7.37 -4.61 -27.76
CA ARG A 159 -8.43 -4.45 -28.77
C ARG A 159 -8.09 -3.38 -29.80
N THR A 160 -7.61 -2.22 -29.34
CA THR A 160 -7.26 -1.12 -30.24
C THR A 160 -6.05 -1.47 -31.13
N GLU A 161 -5.05 -2.18 -30.58
CA GLU A 161 -3.89 -2.64 -31.36
C GLU A 161 -4.31 -3.69 -32.40
N GLN A 162 -5.20 -4.63 -32.04
CA GLN A 162 -5.75 -5.60 -32.99
C GLN A 162 -6.56 -4.93 -34.12
N ALA A 163 -7.41 -3.95 -33.79
CA ALA A 163 -8.17 -3.19 -34.78
C ALA A 163 -7.24 -2.44 -35.76
N ALA A 164 -6.20 -1.77 -35.25
CA ALA A 164 -5.21 -1.06 -36.07
C ALA A 164 -4.43 -2.01 -36.99
N ILE A 165 -4.03 -3.19 -36.50
CA ILE A 165 -3.39 -4.23 -37.32
C ILE A 165 -4.35 -4.70 -38.42
N SER A 166 -5.62 -4.94 -38.10
CA SER A 166 -6.62 -5.36 -39.09
C SER A 166 -6.91 -4.31 -40.16
N SER A 167 -6.76 -3.02 -39.83
CA SER A 167 -6.92 -1.91 -40.78
C SER A 167 -5.63 -1.57 -41.55
N GLY A 168 -4.54 -2.30 -41.33
CA GLY A 168 -3.24 -2.05 -41.99
C GLY A 168 -2.45 -0.85 -41.44
N ASP A 169 -2.88 -0.24 -40.33
CA ASP A 169 -2.21 0.91 -39.72
C ASP A 169 -1.22 0.45 -38.63
N VAL A 170 -0.07 -0.08 -39.07
CA VAL A 170 0.93 -0.72 -38.18
C VAL A 170 2.04 0.24 -37.74
N THR A 171 2.05 1.49 -38.23
CA THR A 171 3.30 2.28 -38.25
C THR A 171 3.57 3.15 -37.03
N ARG A 172 2.65 3.29 -36.06
CA ARG A 172 2.89 4.16 -34.90
C ARG A 172 2.45 3.52 -33.58
N PRO A 173 3.36 3.35 -32.60
CA PRO A 173 2.93 3.05 -31.24
C PRO A 173 2.05 4.19 -30.72
N PRO A 174 1.01 3.91 -29.91
CA PRO A 174 0.09 4.93 -29.45
C PRO A 174 0.82 5.97 -28.58
N ARG A 175 0.88 7.22 -29.05
CA ARG A 175 1.55 8.37 -28.39
C ARG A 175 1.11 8.57 -26.93
N SER A 176 -0.12 8.17 -26.60
CA SER A 176 -0.70 8.22 -25.24
C SER A 176 0.09 7.38 -24.22
N ARG A 177 0.79 6.35 -24.66
CA ARG A 177 1.61 5.50 -23.77
C ARG A 177 2.83 6.24 -23.26
N LEU A 178 3.48 7.03 -24.11
CA LEU A 178 4.70 7.75 -23.76
C LEU A 178 4.39 8.86 -22.73
N ALA A 179 3.32 9.62 -22.97
CA ALA A 179 2.82 10.61 -22.02
C ALA A 179 2.51 9.99 -20.64
N ALA A 180 1.84 8.83 -20.60
CA ALA A 180 1.55 8.14 -19.34
C ALA A 180 2.81 7.68 -18.58
N HIS A 181 3.89 7.32 -19.27
CA HIS A 181 5.16 6.91 -18.65
C HIS A 181 6.01 8.09 -18.18
N ILE A 182 5.70 9.31 -18.62
CA ILE A 182 6.35 10.55 -18.17
C ILE A 182 5.54 11.18 -17.04
N VAL A 183 4.24 11.40 -17.26
CA VAL A 183 3.36 12.13 -16.34
C VAL A 183 3.15 11.37 -15.04
N ALA A 184 2.94 10.05 -15.09
CA ALA A 184 2.65 9.29 -13.87
C ALA A 184 3.84 9.26 -12.89
N PRO A 185 5.10 9.03 -13.30
CA PRO A 185 6.26 9.17 -12.41
C PRO A 185 6.40 10.58 -11.85
N ILE A 186 6.31 11.63 -12.68
CA ILE A 186 6.48 13.03 -12.22
C ILE A 186 5.43 13.38 -11.17
N LEU A 187 4.15 13.10 -11.44
CA LEU A 187 3.09 13.38 -10.48
C LEU A 187 3.20 12.50 -9.22
N SER A 188 3.62 11.23 -9.36
CA SER A 188 3.80 10.35 -8.19
C SER A 188 4.95 10.81 -7.31
N LEU A 189 6.05 11.29 -7.90
CA LEU A 189 7.17 11.90 -7.18
C LEU A 189 6.74 13.19 -6.49
N ALA A 190 6.00 14.06 -7.16
CA ALA A 190 5.50 15.30 -6.57
C ALA A 190 4.58 15.02 -5.36
N LEU A 191 3.68 14.04 -5.48
CA LEU A 191 2.80 13.63 -4.39
C LEU A 191 3.56 12.95 -3.24
N ALA A 192 4.56 12.12 -3.55
CA ALA A 192 5.40 11.49 -2.54
C ALA A 192 6.28 12.53 -1.81
N LEU A 193 6.86 13.50 -2.52
CA LEU A 193 7.58 14.63 -1.93
C LEU A 193 6.66 15.45 -1.01
N LEU A 194 5.44 15.75 -1.45
CA LEU A 194 4.48 16.46 -0.61
C LEU A 194 4.12 15.66 0.65
N GLY A 195 3.91 14.34 0.51
CA GLY A 195 3.65 13.46 1.66
C GLY A 195 4.82 13.43 2.66
N LEU A 196 6.05 13.34 2.15
CA LEU A 196 7.27 13.38 2.96
C LEU A 196 7.49 14.76 3.61
N GLN A 197 7.16 15.85 2.91
CA GLN A 197 7.25 17.21 3.45
C GLN A 197 6.24 17.45 4.58
N ILE A 198 5.07 16.82 4.50
CA ILE A 198 4.08 16.84 5.59
C ILE A 198 4.56 15.99 6.75
N LEU A 199 5.22 14.87 6.45
CA LEU A 199 5.81 14.02 7.47
C LEU A 199 6.96 14.74 8.20
N SER A 200 7.82 15.48 7.49
CA SER A 200 8.99 16.20 8.03
C SER A 200 8.71 17.62 8.54
N GLY A 201 7.64 18.27 8.06
CA GLY A 201 7.30 19.66 8.36
C GLY A 201 6.65 19.84 9.74
N THR A 202 7.49 20.00 10.77
CA THR A 202 7.39 20.88 11.96
C THR A 202 6.07 21.08 12.76
N GLU A 203 4.95 20.43 12.45
CA GLU A 203 3.77 20.34 13.33
C GLU A 203 3.36 18.88 13.60
N THR A 204 3.87 17.92 12.82
CA THR A 204 3.75 16.49 13.09
C THR A 204 4.47 16.08 14.38
N ALA A 205 5.61 16.67 14.73
CA ALA A 205 6.22 16.45 16.04
C ALA A 205 5.31 16.86 17.21
N ALA A 206 4.43 17.86 17.03
CA ALA A 206 3.37 18.21 17.98
C ALA A 206 2.18 17.22 17.90
N LEU A 207 1.80 16.76 16.70
CA LEU A 207 0.73 15.76 16.50
C LEU A 207 1.01 14.40 17.17
N TRP A 208 2.27 14.00 17.27
CA TRP A 208 2.69 12.74 17.88
C TRP A 208 3.02 12.88 19.38
N SER A 209 3.31 14.10 19.86
CA SER A 209 3.58 14.38 21.29
C SER A 209 2.33 14.83 22.07
N ILE A 210 1.27 15.27 21.39
CA ILE A 210 -0.01 15.59 22.01
C ILE A 210 -0.82 14.30 22.12
N ALA A 211 -0.88 13.73 23.33
CA ALA A 211 -1.97 12.83 23.69
C ALA A 211 -3.30 13.53 23.28
N PRO A 212 -4.14 12.92 22.42
CA PRO A 212 -5.22 13.60 21.72
C PRO A 212 -6.45 13.84 22.63
N THR A 213 -6.24 14.24 23.87
CA THR A 213 -7.32 14.36 24.86
C THR A 213 -7.81 15.80 25.02
N ASP A 214 -6.95 16.82 24.93
CA ASP A 214 -7.38 18.19 25.30
C ASP A 214 -7.30 19.23 24.17
N GLY A 215 -6.34 19.13 23.25
CA GLY A 215 -6.14 20.12 22.17
C GLY A 215 -6.97 19.88 20.89
N LEU A 216 -7.28 18.61 20.58
CA LEU A 216 -7.95 18.23 19.33
C LEU A 216 -9.41 18.69 19.26
N LEU A 217 -10.07 18.80 20.42
CA LEU A 217 -11.43 19.30 20.55
C LEU A 217 -11.51 20.83 20.43
N ALA A 218 -10.38 21.54 20.57
CA ALA A 218 -10.33 23.00 20.54
C ALA A 218 -10.23 23.57 19.11
N ASP A 219 -9.49 22.91 18.20
CA ASP A 219 -9.49 23.23 16.76
C ASP A 219 -9.16 21.99 15.89
N PRO A 220 -10.17 21.29 15.35
CA PRO A 220 -9.97 20.06 14.57
C PRO A 220 -9.56 20.31 13.11
N VAL A 221 -9.67 21.54 12.60
CA VAL A 221 -9.57 21.80 11.15
C VAL A 221 -8.16 21.56 10.60
N PRO A 222 -7.07 22.08 11.19
CA PRO A 222 -5.71 21.85 10.69
C PRO A 222 -5.35 20.36 10.69
N TRP A 223 -5.80 19.64 11.70
CA TRP A 223 -5.56 18.21 11.84
C TRP A 223 -6.30 17.39 10.77
N ILE A 224 -7.58 17.68 10.52
CA ILE A 224 -8.37 16.99 9.48
C ILE A 224 -7.74 17.23 8.11
N VAL A 225 -7.29 18.47 7.84
CA VAL A 225 -6.62 18.81 6.58
C VAL A 225 -5.31 18.02 6.44
N THR A 226 -4.46 17.98 7.47
CA THR A 226 -3.21 17.20 7.43
C THR A 226 -3.47 15.72 7.17
N VAL A 227 -4.46 15.13 7.84
CA VAL A 227 -4.86 13.73 7.66
C VAL A 227 -5.38 13.47 6.24
N LEU A 228 -6.23 14.36 5.71
CA LEU A 228 -6.77 14.23 4.35
C LEU A 228 -5.67 14.39 3.30
N VAL A 229 -4.72 15.30 3.50
CA VAL A 229 -3.59 15.50 2.58
C VAL A 229 -2.61 14.33 2.69
N LEU A 230 -2.36 13.77 3.88
CA LEU A 230 -1.58 12.54 4.05
C LEU A 230 -2.26 11.36 3.33
N ALA A 231 -3.57 11.20 3.49
CA ALA A 231 -4.34 10.19 2.78
C ALA A 231 -4.28 10.40 1.26
N ALA A 232 -4.38 11.65 0.78
CA ALA A 232 -4.31 11.98 -0.64
C ALA A 232 -2.92 11.71 -1.25
N THR A 233 -1.85 12.05 -0.52
CA THR A 233 -0.46 11.84 -0.94
C THR A 233 -0.03 10.38 -0.91
N THR A 234 -0.68 9.54 -0.10
CA THR A 234 -0.45 8.08 -0.04
C THR A 234 -1.37 7.28 -0.98
N LEU A 235 -2.55 7.82 -1.32
CA LEU A 235 -3.50 7.25 -2.29
C LEU A 235 -3.17 7.61 -3.75
N GLY A 236 -2.64 8.81 -3.99
CA GLY A 236 -2.40 9.34 -5.32
C GLY A 236 -1.35 8.56 -6.14
N PRO A 237 -0.14 8.28 -5.61
CA PRO A 237 0.88 7.51 -6.32
C PRO A 237 0.42 6.13 -6.83
N PRO A 238 -0.24 5.27 -6.02
CA PRO A 238 -0.77 4.00 -6.52
C PRO A 238 -1.91 4.19 -7.53
N MET A 239 -2.75 5.23 -7.38
CA MET A 239 -3.78 5.60 -8.39
C MET A 239 -3.17 5.89 -9.76
N LEU A 240 -2.07 6.65 -9.81
CA LEU A 240 -1.34 6.92 -11.05
C LEU A 240 -0.76 5.64 -11.68
N GLY A 241 -0.58 4.59 -10.87
CA GLY A 241 -0.30 3.22 -11.29
C GLY A 241 -1.26 2.69 -12.36
N ALA A 242 -2.54 3.10 -12.32
CA ALA A 242 -3.54 2.74 -13.33
C ALA A 242 -3.11 3.13 -14.75
N TRP A 243 -2.34 4.22 -14.88
CA TRP A 243 -1.83 4.75 -16.14
C TRP A 243 -0.46 4.17 -16.47
N SER A 244 0.45 4.18 -15.50
CA SER A 244 1.77 3.56 -15.61
C SER A 244 2.24 3.05 -14.27
N SER A 245 2.73 1.81 -14.22
CA SER A 245 3.31 1.23 -12.99
C SER A 245 4.60 1.93 -12.56
N LEU A 246 5.21 2.74 -13.43
CA LEU A 246 6.35 3.58 -13.08
C LEU A 246 5.98 4.67 -12.07
N GLY A 247 4.72 5.11 -12.01
CA GLY A 247 4.24 6.06 -11.00
C GLY A 247 4.50 5.60 -9.57
N PRO A 248 3.83 4.52 -9.12
CA PRO A 248 4.06 3.97 -7.78
C PRO A 248 5.50 3.49 -7.57
N ALA A 249 6.21 3.03 -8.61
CA ALA A 249 7.61 2.65 -8.48
C ALA A 249 8.51 3.85 -8.15
N ALA A 250 8.31 4.99 -8.82
CA ALA A 250 9.08 6.21 -8.57
C ALA A 250 8.78 6.77 -7.16
N ALA A 251 7.51 6.78 -6.76
CA ALA A 251 7.15 7.14 -5.38
C ALA A 251 7.76 6.17 -4.36
N ALA A 252 7.75 4.86 -4.62
CA ALA A 252 8.36 3.88 -3.72
C ALA A 252 9.84 4.15 -3.49
N LEU A 253 10.59 4.48 -4.54
CA LEU A 253 12.00 4.82 -4.42
C LEU A 253 12.21 6.01 -3.49
N LEU A 254 11.36 7.04 -3.59
CA LEU A 254 11.47 8.24 -2.77
C LEU A 254 11.11 7.96 -1.29
N TRP A 255 10.04 7.21 -1.03
CA TRP A 255 9.67 6.80 0.32
C TRP A 255 10.76 5.92 0.96
N LEU A 256 11.32 4.97 0.21
CA LEU A 256 12.41 4.13 0.71
C LEU A 256 13.72 4.90 0.88
N SER A 257 14.03 5.87 0.03
CA SER A 257 15.20 6.73 0.21
C SER A 257 15.05 7.61 1.44
N ALA A 258 13.87 8.18 1.67
CA ALA A 258 13.59 8.95 2.88
C ALA A 258 13.69 8.10 4.15
N ALA A 259 13.24 6.84 4.10
CA ALA A 259 13.45 5.91 5.21
C ALA A 259 14.93 5.71 5.53
N LEU A 260 15.78 5.58 4.52
CA LEU A 260 17.24 5.47 4.71
C LEU A 260 17.83 6.76 5.29
N ASP A 261 17.38 7.92 4.80
CA ASP A 261 17.81 9.24 5.28
C ASP A 261 17.49 9.41 6.77
N TYR A 262 16.24 9.13 7.18
CA TYR A 262 15.84 9.16 8.59
C TYR A 262 16.59 8.14 9.46
N LEU A 263 16.97 6.98 8.91
CA LEU A 263 17.80 6.00 9.60
C LEU A 263 19.26 6.48 9.75
N VAL A 264 19.81 7.16 8.76
CA VAL A 264 21.17 7.73 8.81
C VAL A 264 21.22 8.90 9.79
N ASP A 265 20.24 9.80 9.76
CA ASP A 265 20.12 10.88 10.74
C ASP A 265 20.02 10.32 12.17
N ALA A 266 19.30 9.21 12.36
CA ALA A 266 19.25 8.53 13.65
C ALA A 266 20.63 7.93 14.07
N ILE A 267 21.46 7.51 13.11
CA ILE A 267 22.80 6.94 13.36
C ILE A 267 23.83 8.03 13.69
N ASP A 268 23.83 9.14 12.94
CA ASP A 268 24.82 10.23 13.06
C ASP A 268 24.72 10.98 14.40
N ILE A 269 23.59 10.86 15.11
CA ILE A 269 23.40 11.40 16.47
C ILE A 269 24.07 10.52 17.56
N GLY A 270 24.84 9.47 17.18
CA GLY A 270 25.72 8.72 18.09
C GLY A 270 25.21 7.34 18.54
N TRP A 271 24.42 6.68 17.69
CA TRP A 271 23.66 5.45 17.96
C TRP A 271 24.48 4.17 18.25
N TRP A 272 25.75 4.10 17.85
CA TRP A 272 26.51 2.84 17.72
C TRP A 272 27.70 2.68 18.68
N ALA A 273 27.68 3.31 19.85
CA ALA A 273 28.72 3.08 20.86
C ALA A 273 28.63 1.64 21.43
N PRO A 274 29.70 0.82 21.34
CA PRO A 274 29.68 -0.57 21.77
C PRO A 274 29.63 -0.63 23.30
N GLY A 275 28.43 -0.91 23.82
CA GLY A 275 28.09 -0.88 25.25
C GLY A 275 26.73 -0.24 25.53
N GLY A 276 26.19 0.51 24.57
CA GLY A 276 24.79 0.92 24.52
C GLY A 276 24.03 -0.05 23.61
N GLY A 277 23.42 -1.08 24.20
CA GLY A 277 22.42 -1.87 23.49
C GLY A 277 21.33 -0.95 22.95
N VAL A 278 20.57 -1.42 21.97
CA VAL A 278 19.43 -0.75 21.30
C VAL A 278 18.39 -0.19 22.29
N GLY A 279 18.50 -0.48 23.60
CA GLY A 279 17.81 0.18 24.71
C GLY A 279 18.03 1.70 24.87
N SER A 280 18.87 2.35 24.07
CA SER A 280 18.93 3.82 23.96
C SER A 280 18.10 4.41 22.84
N LEU A 281 17.12 3.67 22.30
CA LEU A 281 16.10 4.25 21.40
C LEU A 281 15.37 5.44 22.05
N LEU A 282 15.37 5.53 23.39
CA LEU A 282 14.67 6.58 24.16
C LEU A 282 15.30 6.97 25.53
N ALA A 283 16.61 7.21 25.66
CA ALA A 283 17.13 7.85 26.89
C ALA A 283 18.44 8.63 26.68
N PRO A 284 18.63 9.79 27.33
CA PRO A 284 17.98 11.06 27.01
C PRO A 284 19.03 12.15 26.76
N LEU A 285 19.06 12.72 25.56
CA LEU A 285 19.60 14.06 25.29
C LEU A 285 18.73 14.69 24.20
N SER A 286 17.74 15.50 24.62
CA SER A 286 16.65 16.12 23.84
C SER A 286 15.49 15.18 23.43
N PRO A 287 14.35 15.20 24.13
CA PRO A 287 13.20 14.30 23.90
C PRO A 287 12.47 14.50 22.56
N ASP A 288 12.76 15.55 21.80
CA ASP A 288 11.91 15.94 20.66
C ASP A 288 12.43 15.48 19.29
N VAL A 289 13.69 15.03 19.17
CA VAL A 289 14.35 14.85 17.84
C VAL A 289 14.65 13.39 17.48
N THR A 290 14.74 12.45 18.43
CA THR A 290 15.12 11.04 18.14
C THR A 290 13.93 10.10 17.95
N THR A 291 12.81 10.36 18.64
CA THR A 291 11.54 9.62 18.49
C THR A 291 10.94 9.78 17.09
N TRP A 292 10.82 11.01 16.59
CA TRP A 292 10.11 11.26 15.34
C TRP A 292 10.80 10.63 14.13
N ALA A 293 12.14 10.65 14.07
CA ALA A 293 12.91 10.15 12.94
C ALA A 293 12.69 8.64 12.74
N VAL A 294 12.61 7.87 13.84
CA VAL A 294 12.32 6.44 13.80
C VAL A 294 10.89 6.15 13.33
N HIS A 295 9.90 6.91 13.81
CA HIS A 295 8.51 6.75 13.37
C HIS A 295 8.35 7.11 11.88
N ALA A 296 9.00 8.19 11.45
CA ALA A 296 9.03 8.62 10.06
C ALA A 296 9.73 7.57 9.16
N ALA A 297 10.83 6.98 9.63
CA ALA A 297 11.51 5.87 8.94
C ALA A 297 10.60 4.64 8.80
N GLY A 298 9.96 4.21 9.89
CA GLY A 298 9.07 3.05 9.90
C GLY A 298 7.85 3.22 8.98
N LEU A 299 7.18 4.37 9.04
CA LEU A 299 6.08 4.70 8.15
C LEU A 299 6.55 4.74 6.68
N SER A 300 7.72 5.33 6.43
CA SER A 300 8.28 5.44 5.09
C SER A 300 8.65 4.07 4.50
N LEU A 301 9.19 3.15 5.32
CA LEU A 301 9.42 1.76 4.94
C LEU A 301 8.11 1.02 4.62
N ALA A 302 7.08 1.19 5.47
CA ALA A 302 5.80 0.53 5.29
C ALA A 302 5.10 0.98 4.00
N VAL A 303 4.94 2.30 3.79
CA VAL A 303 4.34 2.88 2.59
C VAL A 303 5.17 2.55 1.35
N GLY A 304 6.50 2.71 1.44
CA GLY A 304 7.42 2.34 0.36
C GLY A 304 7.27 0.87 -0.07
N SER A 305 7.17 -0.05 0.90
CA SER A 305 6.99 -1.48 0.64
C SER A 305 5.65 -1.80 -0.04
N VAL A 306 4.56 -1.18 0.41
CA VAL A 306 3.25 -1.28 -0.27
C VAL A 306 3.35 -0.78 -1.70
N LEU A 307 4.01 0.37 -1.94
CA LEU A 307 4.16 0.96 -3.27
C LEU A 307 4.99 0.08 -4.21
N VAL A 308 6.06 -0.57 -3.72
CA VAL A 308 6.81 -1.58 -4.51
C VAL A 308 5.89 -2.71 -4.93
N GLY A 309 5.18 -3.32 -3.98
CA GLY A 309 4.25 -4.41 -4.26
C GLY A 309 3.13 -3.99 -5.23
N ALA A 310 2.59 -2.78 -5.05
CA ALA A 310 1.57 -2.19 -5.91
C ALA A 310 2.10 -1.96 -7.34
N ALA A 311 3.30 -1.41 -7.50
CA ALA A 311 3.90 -1.16 -8.82
C ALA A 311 4.03 -2.45 -9.64
N VAL A 312 4.60 -3.48 -9.01
CA VAL A 312 4.75 -4.81 -9.62
C VAL A 312 3.38 -5.43 -9.88
N GLY A 313 2.48 -5.39 -8.89
CA GLY A 313 1.15 -5.96 -8.97
C GLY A 313 0.30 -5.36 -10.09
N ILE A 314 0.28 -4.03 -10.21
CA ILE A 314 -0.45 -3.28 -11.24
C ILE A 314 0.11 -3.55 -12.63
N HIS A 315 1.43 -3.64 -12.77
CA HIS A 315 2.08 -4.00 -14.04
C HIS A 315 1.62 -5.38 -14.53
N TYR A 316 1.65 -6.38 -13.65
CA TYR A 316 1.20 -7.73 -13.99
C TYR A 316 -0.31 -7.79 -14.21
N ALA A 317 -1.11 -7.03 -13.47
CA ALA A 317 -2.55 -6.91 -13.70
C ALA A 317 -2.85 -6.37 -15.12
N ARG A 318 -2.11 -5.36 -15.58
CA ARG A 318 -2.21 -4.85 -16.96
C ARG A 318 -1.82 -5.90 -18.00
N ARG A 319 -0.74 -6.65 -17.75
CA ARG A 319 -0.30 -7.76 -18.62
C ARG A 319 -1.32 -8.88 -18.69
N ASP A 320 -1.94 -9.23 -17.57
CA ASP A 320 -2.99 -10.24 -17.48
C ASP A 320 -4.23 -9.83 -18.30
N GLY A 321 -4.65 -8.56 -18.20
CA GLY A 321 -5.72 -8.00 -19.03
C GLY A 321 -5.46 -8.18 -20.52
N ARG A 322 -4.27 -7.85 -21.00
CA ARG A 322 -3.87 -8.07 -22.40
C ARG A 322 -3.86 -9.55 -22.79
N ALA A 323 -3.29 -10.40 -21.93
CA ALA A 323 -3.19 -11.83 -22.19
C ALA A 323 -4.56 -12.50 -22.28
N HIS A 324 -5.54 -12.04 -21.48
CA HIS A 324 -6.91 -12.52 -21.53
C HIS A 324 -7.57 -12.16 -22.86
N GLU A 325 -7.48 -10.90 -23.29
CA GLU A 325 -8.03 -10.45 -24.57
C GLU A 325 -7.43 -11.21 -25.76
N ARG A 326 -6.10 -11.45 -25.75
CA ARG A 326 -5.44 -12.28 -26.77
C ARG A 326 -5.92 -13.72 -26.81
N ARG A 327 -6.37 -14.28 -25.68
CA ARG A 327 -6.91 -15.65 -25.63
C ARG A 327 -8.32 -15.67 -26.19
N GLU A 328 -9.16 -14.72 -25.80
CA GLU A 328 -10.52 -14.59 -26.31
C GLU A 328 -10.54 -14.41 -27.83
N TYR A 329 -9.69 -13.53 -28.37
CA TYR A 329 -9.56 -13.33 -29.81
C TYR A 329 -9.14 -14.60 -30.56
N ARG A 330 -8.17 -15.35 -30.02
CA ARG A 330 -7.72 -16.63 -30.62
C ARG A 330 -8.85 -17.67 -30.65
N LEU A 331 -9.64 -17.76 -29.59
CA LEU A 331 -10.77 -18.68 -29.52
C LEU A 331 -11.90 -18.28 -30.49
N ALA A 332 -12.17 -16.98 -30.62
CA ALA A 332 -13.14 -16.47 -31.58
C ALA A 332 -12.74 -16.82 -33.02
N ARG A 333 -11.48 -16.56 -33.39
CA ARG A 333 -10.95 -16.89 -34.71
C ARG A 333 -10.95 -18.40 -35.01
N GLN A 334 -10.64 -19.24 -34.00
CA GLN A 334 -10.74 -20.70 -34.16
C GLN A 334 -12.16 -21.18 -34.44
N ARG A 335 -13.17 -20.53 -33.84
CA ARG A 335 -14.59 -20.84 -34.10
C ARG A 335 -15.01 -20.40 -35.49
N GLU A 336 -14.58 -19.22 -35.95
CA GLU A 336 -14.85 -18.74 -37.31
C GLU A 336 -14.24 -19.65 -38.38
N LEU A 337 -13.05 -20.19 -38.15
CA LEU A 337 -12.40 -21.11 -39.08
C LEU A 337 -13.01 -22.53 -39.08
N ALA A 338 -13.77 -22.88 -38.05
CA ALA A 338 -14.42 -24.17 -37.91
C ALA A 338 -15.88 -24.18 -38.41
N ALA A 339 -16.43 -23.00 -38.69
CA ALA A 339 -17.77 -22.80 -39.27
C ALA A 339 -17.69 -22.65 -40.78
#